data_AF-A0A7C4AGL0-F1
#
_entry.id   AF-A0A7C4AGL0-F1
#
_cell.length_a   1.000
_cell.length_b   1.000
_cell.length_c   1.000
_cell.angle_alpha   90.00
_cell.angle_beta   90.00
_cell.angle_gamma   90.00
#
_symmetry.space_group_name_H-M   'P 1'
#
loop_
_entity.id
_entity.type
_entity.pdbx_description
1 polymer ?
#
loop_
_entity_poly.entity_id
_entity_poly.type
_entity_poly.pdbx_seq_one_letter_code
_entity_poly.pdbx_strand_id
1 'polypeptide(L)'
;MLIWLKNSSRSGNVNWFLFMICNRCGQENPDDAMSCAACGHKLQSGWKGRGEGDAPRGEPLPRLGEPGPAARRRLRRHAEAWAVAALVWAASYGLLVLGHAWALYPLAALAGGYALLRGITWKD
;
A
#
# COMPACT_ATOMS: atom_id res chain seq x y z
N MET A 1 44.83 28.94 -34.24
CA MET A 1 44.12 29.62 -33.15
C MET A 1 42.89 28.77 -32.84
N LEU A 2 43.07 27.68 -32.09
CA LEU A 2 42.64 27.49 -30.68
C LEU A 2 41.11 27.65 -30.53
N ILE A 3 40.29 26.79 -29.89
CA ILE A 3 40.41 25.52 -29.14
C ILE A 3 38.94 25.11 -28.82
N TRP A 4 38.59 23.82 -28.96
CA TRP A 4 37.72 22.98 -28.10
C TRP A 4 36.26 23.35 -27.76
N LEU A 5 35.27 22.50 -28.09
CA LEU A 5 34.71 21.36 -27.31
C LEU A 5 34.07 21.76 -25.96
N LYS A 6 32.79 21.41 -25.74
CA LYS A 6 32.37 20.28 -24.87
C LYS A 6 30.85 20.32 -24.57
N ASN A 7 30.18 19.21 -24.87
CA ASN A 7 28.95 18.75 -24.23
C ASN A 7 29.15 18.65 -22.70
N SER A 8 28.26 19.23 -21.90
CA SER A 8 28.32 19.22 -20.43
C SER A 8 26.98 18.82 -19.81
N SER A 9 26.72 17.51 -19.80
CA SER A 9 25.93 16.89 -18.74
C SER A 9 26.76 16.91 -17.45
N ARG A 10 26.33 17.66 -16.43
CA ARG A 10 26.41 17.36 -14.97
C ARG A 10 26.30 18.62 -14.10
N SER A 11 25.35 18.54 -13.16
CA SER A 11 25.46 18.99 -11.77
C SER A 11 25.55 20.50 -11.48
N GLY A 12 24.46 21.05 -10.93
CA GLY A 12 24.51 22.29 -10.15
C GLY A 12 23.13 22.78 -9.69
N ASN A 13 22.74 22.38 -8.47
CA ASN A 13 21.73 23.04 -7.62
C ASN A 13 20.29 23.20 -8.15
N VAL A 14 19.52 22.13 -8.04
CA VAL A 14 18.06 22.25 -7.87
C VAL A 14 17.74 22.65 -6.43
N ASN A 15 17.84 23.94 -6.11
CA ASN A 15 17.21 24.48 -4.89
C ASN A 15 15.71 24.68 -5.17
N TRP A 16 15.01 23.58 -5.51
CA TRP A 16 13.56 23.54 -5.51
C TRP A 16 13.14 23.65 -4.04
N PHE A 17 12.99 24.91 -3.61
CA PHE A 17 12.12 25.39 -2.55
C PHE A 17 11.45 24.27 -1.73
N LEU A 18 11.92 24.12 -0.49
CA LEU A 18 11.28 23.42 0.65
C LEU A 18 9.96 24.10 1.06
N PHE A 19 9.13 24.47 0.09
CA PHE A 19 7.92 25.22 0.29
C PHE A 19 6.80 24.61 -0.54
N MET A 20 5.70 24.29 0.14
CA MET A 20 4.47 23.82 -0.46
C MET A 20 3.44 24.94 -0.52
N ILE A 21 2.66 24.92 -1.59
CA ILE A 21 1.57 25.86 -1.80
C ILE A 21 0.29 25.27 -1.22
N CYS A 22 -0.41 26.04 -0.40
CA CYS A 22 -1.67 25.62 0.16
C CYS A 22 -2.75 25.45 -0.91
N ASN A 23 -3.29 24.24 -1.06
CA ASN A 23 -4.40 23.96 -1.99
C ASN A 23 -5.72 24.71 -1.66
N ARG A 24 -5.83 25.34 -0.49
CA ARG A 24 -7.04 26.09 -0.10
C ARG A 24 -6.92 27.59 -0.37
N CYS A 25 -5.79 28.21 -0.05
CA CYS A 25 -5.65 29.68 -0.14
C CYS A 25 -4.47 30.15 -1.00
N GLY A 26 -3.69 29.24 -1.58
CA GLY A 26 -2.55 29.57 -2.44
C GLY A 26 -1.32 30.12 -1.72
N GLN A 27 -1.34 30.17 -0.38
CA GLN A 27 -0.20 30.67 0.41
C GLN A 27 0.97 29.68 0.38
N GLU A 28 2.17 30.19 0.17
CA GLU A 28 3.42 29.46 0.36
C GLU A 28 3.65 29.18 1.84
N ASN A 29 3.80 27.91 2.20
CA ASN A 29 4.16 27.47 3.54
C ASN A 29 5.38 26.55 3.43
N PRO A 30 6.25 26.51 4.44
CA PRO A 30 7.38 25.60 4.40
C PRO A 30 6.89 24.13 4.42
N ASP A 31 7.66 23.23 3.83
CA ASP A 31 7.28 21.81 3.65
C ASP A 31 7.10 21.05 4.98
N ASP A 32 7.62 21.60 6.08
CA ASP A 32 7.43 21.09 7.44
C ASP A 32 6.17 21.65 8.13
N ALA A 33 5.47 22.62 7.52
CA ALA A 33 4.26 23.19 8.09
C ALA A 33 3.08 22.21 8.06
N MET A 34 2.61 21.78 9.23
CA MET A 34 1.45 20.90 9.35
C MET A 34 0.12 21.59 9.00
N SER A 35 0.09 22.92 9.06
CA SER A 35 -1.09 23.76 8.84
C SER A 35 -0.71 25.09 8.21
N CYS A 36 -1.55 25.60 7.32
CA CYS A 36 -1.35 26.87 6.66
C CYS A 36 -1.43 28.04 7.65
N ALA A 37 -0.40 28.89 7.65
CA ALA A 37 -0.35 30.07 8.52
C ALA A 37 -1.45 31.11 8.19
N ALA A 38 -1.95 31.12 6.94
CA ALA A 38 -2.96 32.08 6.49
C ALA A 38 -4.40 31.63 6.75
N CYS A 39 -4.72 30.35 6.52
CA CYS A 39 -6.11 29.86 6.57
C CYS A 39 -6.36 28.73 7.59
N GLY A 40 -5.32 28.24 8.27
CA GLY A 40 -5.41 27.13 9.22
C GLY A 40 -5.69 25.76 8.59
N HIS A 41 -5.71 25.66 7.25
CA HIS A 41 -5.95 24.39 6.57
C HIS A 41 -4.75 23.44 6.66
N LYS A 42 -5.01 22.16 6.89
CA LYS A 42 -3.97 21.13 7.03
C LYS A 42 -3.27 20.90 5.69
N LEU A 43 -1.95 21.07 5.65
CA LEU A 43 -1.18 21.09 4.40
C LEU A 43 -0.69 19.71 3.98
N GLN A 44 -0.21 18.89 4.91
CA GLN A 44 -0.08 17.44 4.75
C GLN A 44 -0.10 16.76 6.12
N SER A 45 -0.53 15.49 6.18
CA SER A 45 -0.30 14.66 7.36
C SER A 45 1.15 14.19 7.32
N GLY A 46 2.03 14.81 8.11
CA GLY A 46 3.43 14.42 8.20
C GLY A 46 3.61 12.90 8.27
N TRP A 47 4.14 12.32 7.18
CA TRP A 47 4.77 11.03 7.21
C TRP A 47 5.92 11.18 8.22
N LYS A 48 5.81 10.55 9.39
CA LYS A 48 6.91 10.52 10.37
C LYS A 48 8.11 9.83 9.71
N GLY A 49 8.94 10.61 9.04
CA GLY A 49 10.31 10.28 8.73
C GLY A 49 11.02 10.03 10.06
N ARG A 50 11.43 8.78 10.24
CA ARG A 50 12.36 8.36 11.28
C ARG A 50 13.68 9.12 11.06
N GLY A 51 14.04 10.05 11.94
CA GLY A 51 15.37 10.67 11.94
C GLY A 51 15.53 11.93 12.81
N GLU A 52 16.25 11.74 13.92
CA GLU A 52 17.09 12.69 14.66
C GLU A 52 16.48 13.73 15.62
N GLY A 53 16.68 13.49 16.92
CA GLY A 53 16.53 14.47 18.01
C GLY A 53 16.12 13.83 19.34
N ASP A 54 17.11 13.58 20.21
CA ASP A 54 17.00 13.18 21.62
C ASP A 54 16.34 11.82 21.92
N ALA A 55 17.16 10.81 22.21
CA ALA A 55 16.71 9.53 22.75
C ALA A 55 16.37 9.65 24.25
N PRO A 56 15.10 9.54 24.69
CA PRO A 56 14.80 9.26 26.08
C PRO A 56 15.02 7.77 26.32
N ARG A 57 15.73 7.46 27.39
CA ARG A 57 15.89 6.14 28.02
C ARG A 57 14.72 5.18 27.73
N GLY A 58 15.02 4.12 26.97
CA GLY A 58 14.32 2.85 26.96
C GLY A 58 12.80 2.90 27.00
N GLU A 59 12.16 3.23 25.87
CA GLU A 59 10.76 2.84 25.70
C GLU A 59 10.66 1.31 25.73
N PRO A 60 9.82 0.72 26.60
CA PRO A 60 9.46 -0.68 26.47
C PRO A 60 8.95 -0.90 25.06
N LEU A 61 9.52 -1.89 24.35
CA LEU A 61 9.01 -2.33 23.05
C LEU A 61 7.48 -2.33 23.09
N PRO A 62 6.79 -1.71 22.11
CA PRO A 62 5.34 -1.69 22.11
C PRO A 62 4.88 -3.13 22.23
N ARG A 63 4.26 -3.47 23.37
CA ARG A 63 3.62 -4.77 23.55
C ARG A 63 2.73 -4.92 22.33
N LEU A 64 2.88 -6.03 21.61
CA LEU A 64 1.98 -6.44 20.53
C LEU A 64 0.57 -6.49 21.12
N GLY A 65 -0.08 -5.33 21.14
CA GLY A 65 -1.45 -5.17 21.59
C GLY A 65 -2.29 -6.04 20.70
N GLU A 66 -3.33 -6.63 21.28
CA GLU A 66 -4.24 -7.50 20.55
C GLU A 66 -4.59 -6.85 19.21
N PRO A 67 -4.52 -7.61 18.10
CA PRO A 67 -4.78 -7.05 16.78
C PRO A 67 -6.14 -6.37 16.82
N GLY A 68 -6.14 -5.06 16.56
CA GLY A 68 -7.35 -4.25 16.59
C GLY A 68 -8.42 -4.82 15.65
N PRO A 69 -9.69 -4.42 15.81
CA PRO A 69 -10.81 -5.01 15.06
C PRO A 69 -10.63 -4.93 13.53
N ALA A 70 -9.88 -3.94 13.02
CA ALA A 70 -9.52 -3.84 11.61
C ALA A 70 -8.49 -4.91 11.17
N ALA A 71 -7.48 -5.20 12.00
CA ALA A 71 -6.48 -6.24 11.73
C ALA A 71 -7.12 -7.65 11.75
N ARG A 72 -8.01 -7.91 12.72
CA ARG A 72 -8.80 -9.16 12.76
C ARG A 72 -9.67 -9.34 11.52
N ARG A 73 -10.31 -8.26 11.04
CA ARG A 73 -11.11 -8.31 9.79
C ARG A 73 -10.25 -8.65 8.56
N ARG A 74 -9.05 -8.09 8.42
CA ARG A 74 -8.14 -8.44 7.32
C ARG A 74 -7.68 -9.90 7.43
N LEU A 75 -7.25 -10.32 8.61
CA LEU A 75 -6.82 -11.71 8.84
C LEU A 75 -7.94 -12.71 8.52
N ARG A 76 -9.18 -12.42 8.93
CA ARG A 76 -10.34 -13.25 8.61
C ARG A 76 -10.58 -13.37 7.11
N ARG A 77 -10.43 -12.28 6.35
CA ARG A 77 -10.57 -12.31 4.88
C ARG A 77 -9.50 -13.17 4.22
N HIS A 78 -8.26 -13.08 4.69
CA HIS A 78 -7.18 -13.95 4.20
C HIS A 78 -7.45 -15.41 4.56
N ALA A 79 -7.86 -15.70 5.79
CA ALA A 79 -8.22 -17.04 6.22
C ALA A 79 -9.38 -17.62 5.39
N GLU A 80 -10.41 -16.83 5.10
CA GLU A 80 -11.51 -17.23 4.20
C GLU A 80 -10.99 -17.56 2.80
N ALA A 81 -10.12 -16.73 2.23
CA ALA A 81 -9.55 -16.98 0.90
C ALA A 81 -8.74 -18.28 0.85
N TRP A 82 -7.89 -18.51 1.86
CA TRP A 82 -7.10 -19.75 1.99
C TRP A 82 -7.99 -20.97 2.21
N ALA A 83 -9.05 -20.85 3.02
CA ALA A 83 -9.99 -21.94 3.25
C ALA A 83 -10.72 -22.34 1.96
N VAL A 84 -11.20 -21.35 1.18
CA VAL A 84 -11.84 -21.62 -0.11
C VAL A 84 -10.84 -22.25 -1.10
N ALA A 85 -9.61 -21.74 -1.16
CA ALA A 85 -8.57 -22.32 -2.02
C ALA A 85 -8.27 -23.78 -1.66
N ALA A 86 -8.13 -24.08 -0.36
CA ALA A 86 -7.90 -25.44 0.11
C ALA A 86 -9.06 -26.37 -0.22
N LEU A 87 -10.31 -25.91 -0.06
CA LEU A 87 -11.51 -26.69 -0.42
C LEU A 87 -11.59 -26.98 -1.92
N VAL A 88 -11.37 -25.98 -2.77
CA VAL A 88 -11.37 -26.16 -4.23
C VAL A 88 -10.26 -27.11 -4.65
N TRP A 89 -9.07 -26.98 -4.07
CA TRP A 89 -7.94 -27.87 -4.35
C TRP A 89 -8.24 -29.31 -3.94
N ALA A 90 -8.74 -29.53 -2.73
CA ALA A 90 -9.11 -30.86 -2.24
C ALA A 90 -10.22 -31.51 -3.07
N ALA A 91 -11.25 -30.74 -3.45
CA ALA A 91 -12.32 -31.21 -4.32
C ALA A 91 -11.81 -31.58 -5.72
N SER A 92 -10.94 -30.75 -6.30
CA SER A 92 -10.31 -31.00 -7.60
C SER A 92 -9.48 -32.28 -7.57
N TYR A 93 -8.65 -32.44 -6.54
CA TYR A 93 -7.81 -33.63 -6.36
C TYR A 93 -8.66 -34.90 -6.20
N GLY A 94 -9.70 -34.86 -5.36
CA GLY A 94 -10.61 -35.99 -5.18
C GLY A 94 -11.31 -36.41 -6.47
N LEU A 95 -11.79 -35.44 -7.26
CA LEU A 95 -12.43 -35.71 -8.55
C LEU A 95 -11.47 -36.35 -9.56
N LEU A 96 -10.20 -35.93 -9.57
CA LEU A 96 -9.16 -36.51 -10.42
C LEU A 96 -8.85 -37.96 -10.03
N VAL A 97 -8.71 -38.24 -8.73
CA VAL A 97 -8.46 -39.61 -8.22
C VAL A 97 -9.62 -40.55 -8.55
N LEU A 98 -10.85 -40.05 -8.50
CA LEU A 98 -12.05 -40.81 -8.87
C LEU A 98 -12.24 -40.95 -10.39
N GLY A 99 -11.37 -40.36 -11.22
CA GLY A 99 -11.47 -40.41 -12.69
C GLY A 99 -12.60 -39.57 -13.29
N HIS A 100 -13.27 -38.74 -12.49
CA HIS A 100 -14.43 -37.93 -12.92
C HIS A 100 -13.98 -36.55 -13.41
N ALA A 101 -13.12 -36.52 -14.42
CA ALA A 101 -12.56 -35.27 -14.96
C ALA A 101 -13.63 -34.30 -15.49
N TRP A 102 -14.77 -34.83 -15.97
CA TRP A 102 -15.89 -34.01 -16.45
C TRP A 102 -16.51 -33.14 -15.34
N ALA A 103 -16.41 -33.55 -14.07
CA ALA A 103 -16.94 -32.80 -12.94
C ALA A 103 -16.06 -31.59 -12.55
N LEU A 104 -14.87 -31.44 -13.13
CA LEU A 104 -14.03 -30.25 -12.93
C LEU A 104 -14.63 -29.00 -13.59
N TYR A 105 -15.38 -29.15 -14.68
CA TYR A 105 -16.04 -28.03 -15.36
C TYR A 105 -17.07 -27.31 -14.48
N PRO A 106 -18.06 -27.99 -13.87
CA PRO A 106 -18.98 -27.32 -12.94
C PRO A 106 -18.28 -26.80 -11.69
N LEU A 107 -17.23 -27.48 -11.20
CA LEU A 107 -16.44 -27.00 -10.06
C LEU A 107 -15.74 -25.66 -10.40
N ALA A 108 -15.13 -25.56 -11.58
CA ALA A 108 -14.49 -24.34 -12.07
C ALA A 108 -15.51 -23.20 -12.27
N ALA A 109 -16.69 -23.51 -12.81
CA ALA A 109 -17.77 -22.53 -12.98
C ALA A 109 -18.24 -21.97 -11.63
N LEU A 110 -18.40 -22.83 -10.62
CA LEU A 110 -18.77 -22.40 -9.25
C LEU A 110 -17.67 -21.55 -8.60
N ALA A 111 -16.40 -21.93 -8.75
CA ALA A 111 -15.28 -21.15 -8.24
C ALA A 111 -15.18 -19.76 -8.90
N GLY A 112 -15.37 -19.70 -10.22
CA GLY A 112 -15.42 -18.45 -10.98
C GLY A 112 -16.61 -17.56 -10.57
N GLY A 113 -17.81 -18.14 -10.44
CA GLY A 113 -18.99 -17.43 -9.96
C GLY A 113 -18.81 -16.87 -8.54
N TYR A 114 -18.20 -17.65 -7.64
CA TYR A 114 -17.85 -17.19 -6.30
C TYR A 114 -16.89 -15.99 -6.33
N ALA A 115 -15.86 -16.04 -7.18
CA ALA A 115 -14.90 -14.95 -7.34
C ALA A 115 -15.55 -13.66 -7.87
N LEU A 116 -16.49 -13.78 -8.83
CA LEU A 116 -17.25 -12.66 -9.37
C LEU A 116 -18.18 -12.03 -8.32
N LEU A 117 -18.91 -12.85 -7.55
CA LEU A 117 -19.76 -12.37 -6.44
C LEU A 117 -18.95 -11.67 -5.35
N ARG A 118 -17.68 -12.05 -5.18
CA ARG A 118 -16.73 -11.41 -4.26
C ARG A 118 -16.20 -10.06 -4.76
N GLY A 119 -16.47 -9.67 -6.00
CA GLY A 119 -16.02 -8.40 -6.57
C GLY A 119 -14.52 -8.33 -6.79
N ILE A 120 -13.86 -9.46 -7.11
CA ILE A 120 -12.43 -9.48 -7.46
C ILE A 120 -12.27 -8.86 -8.86
N THR A 121 -12.28 -7.53 -8.93
CA THR A 121 -11.91 -6.80 -10.15
C THR A 121 -10.39 -6.75 -10.22
N TRP A 122 -9.80 -7.55 -11.09
CA TRP A 122 -8.34 -7.59 -11.39
C TRP A 122 -7.83 -6.33 -12.12
N LYS A 123 -8.36 -5.15 -11.77
CA LYS A 123 -7.84 -3.86 -12.25
C LYS A 123 -6.83 -3.37 -11.24
N ASP A 124 -5.59 -3.83 -11.36
CA ASP A 124 -4.38 -3.12 -10.93
C ASP A 124 -3.21 -3.63 -11.78
#